data_AF-M5P896-F1
#
_entry.id   AF-M5P896-F1
#
_cell.length_a   1.000
_cell.length_b   1.000
_cell.length_c   1.000
_cell.angle_alpha   90.00
_cell.angle_beta   90.00
_cell.angle_gamma   90.00
#
_symmetry.space_group_name_H-M   'P 1'
#
loop_
_entity.id
_entity.type
_entity.pdbx_description
1 polymer ?
#
loop_
_entity_poly.entity_id
_entity_poly.type
_entity_poly.pdbx_seq_one_letter_code
_entity_poly.pdbx_strand_id
1 'polypeptide(L)' 'MPEFKTLKEIVEQIKECGFECEAGPLTNNIAFRKLAELADVKLPD' A
#
# COMPACT_ATOMS: atom_id res chain seq x y z
N MET A 1 2.02 16.39 12.89
CA MET A 1 2.00 14.94 12.55
C MET A 1 1.35 14.85 11.19
N PRO A 2 1.89 14.08 10.23
CA PRO A 2 1.19 13.88 8.95
C PRO A 2 -0.19 13.28 9.25
N GLU A 3 -1.24 14.02 8.92
CA GLU A 3 -2.62 13.55 9.05
C GLU A 3 -2.90 12.59 7.89
N PHE A 4 -2.85 11.29 8.17
CA PHE A 4 -3.35 10.29 7.24
C PHE A 4 -4.88 10.21 7.40
N LYS A 5 -5.63 10.79 6.45
CA LYS A 5 -7.09 10.92 6.61
C LYS A 5 -7.82 9.62 6.31
N THR A 6 -7.27 8.75 5.45
CA THR A 6 -7.90 7.49 5.05
C THR A 6 -6.89 6.37 4.76
N LEU A 7 -7.34 5.11 4.88
CA LEU A 7 -6.56 3.93 4.47
C LEU A 7 -6.13 4.03 2.99
N LYS A 8 -6.98 4.59 2.13
CA LYS A 8 -6.68 4.82 0.71
C LYS A 8 -5.47 5.73 0.50
N GLU A 9 -5.38 6.83 1.23
CA GLU A 9 -4.23 7.74 1.13
C GLU A 9 -2.92 7.08 1.60
N ILE A 10 -2.99 6.21 2.61
CA ILE A 10 -1.83 5.45 3.07
C ILE A 10 -1.34 4.50 1.97
N VAL A 11 -2.26 3.74 1.37
CA VAL A 11 -1.91 2.77 0.31
C VAL A 11 -1.40 3.46 -0.96
N GLU A 12 -1.99 4.59 -1.35
CA GLU A 12 -1.50 5.38 -2.51
C GLU A 12 -0.12 5.99 -2.26
N GLN A 13 0.22 6.43 -1.05
CA GLN A 13 1.59 6.89 -0.75
C GLN A 13 2.62 5.76 -0.87
N ILE A 14 2.27 4.55 -0.43
CA ILE A 14 3.14 3.38 -0.54
C ILE A 14 3.38 3.01 -2.02
N LYS A 15 2.41 3.28 -2.89
CA LYS A 15 2.57 3.14 -4.35
C LYS A 15 3.60 4.11 -4.93
N GLU A 16 3.68 5.35 -4.42
CA GLU A 16 4.72 6.30 -4.84
C GLU A 16 6.13 5.79 -4.50
N CYS A 17 6.26 4.99 -3.44
CA CYS A 17 7.50 4.30 -3.08
C CYS A 17 7.74 2.99 -3.87
N GLY A 18 6.94 2.71 -4.91
CA GLY A 18 7.09 1.50 -5.73
C GLY A 18 6.70 0.21 -5.01
N PHE A 19 5.96 0.29 -3.90
CA PHE A 19 5.65 -0.84 -3.02
C PHE A 19 6.89 -1.54 -2.44
N GLU A 20 8.06 -0.89 -2.38
CA GLU A 20 9.25 -1.49 -1.80
C GLU A 20 9.35 -1.22 -0.30
N CYS A 21 9.77 -2.23 0.46
CA CYS A 21 10.22 -2.09 1.84
C CYS A 21 11.57 -2.80 2.04
N GLU A 22 12.19 -2.63 3.20
CA GLU A 22 13.48 -3.29 3.52
C GLU A 22 13.43 -4.82 3.40
N ALA A 23 12.25 -5.42 3.55
CA ALA A 23 12.01 -6.85 3.40
C ALA A 23 11.63 -7.29 1.96
N GLY A 24 11.67 -6.38 0.99
CA GLY A 24 11.31 -6.61 -0.41
C GLY A 24 9.96 -5.98 -0.82
N PRO A 25 9.42 -6.34 -1.99
CA PRO A 25 8.19 -5.74 -2.50
C PRO A 25 6.95 -6.18 -1.69
N LEU A 26 6.19 -5.19 -1.22
CA LEU A 26 4.94 -5.33 -0.47
C LEU A 26 3.83 -5.99 -1.29
N THR A 27 3.90 -6.00 -2.61
CA THR A 27 2.95 -6.74 -3.48
C THR A 27 2.95 -8.24 -3.19
N ASN A 28 4.06 -8.80 -2.67
CA ASN A 28 4.14 -10.20 -2.24
C ASN A 28 3.57 -10.43 -0.83
N ASN A 29 3.29 -9.35 -0.07
CA ASN A 29 2.77 -9.45 1.29
C ASN A 29 1.24 -9.60 1.28
N ILE A 30 0.74 -10.74 1.78
CA ILE A 30 -0.70 -11.06 1.82
C ILE A 30 -1.51 -10.02 2.61
N ALA A 31 -0.96 -9.50 3.71
CA ALA A 31 -1.66 -8.50 4.51
C ALA A 31 -1.76 -7.17 3.75
N PHE A 32 -0.70 -6.75 3.07
CA PHE A 32 -0.71 -5.55 2.25
C PHE A 32 -1.70 -5.64 1.08
N ARG A 33 -1.76 -6.79 0.40
CA ARG A 33 -2.76 -7.04 -0.66
C ARG A 33 -4.18 -6.85 -0.17
N LYS A 34 -4.52 -7.40 1.00
CA LYS A 34 -5.85 -7.21 1.61
C LYS A 34 -6.12 -5.76 1.99
N LEU A 35 -5.11 -5.02 2.46
CA LEU A 35 -5.26 -3.60 2.74
C LEU A 35 -5.54 -2.80 1.46
N ALA A 36 -4.87 -3.13 0.35
CA ALA A 36 -5.12 -2.50 -0.94
C ALA A 36 -6.54 -2.81 -1.48
N GLU A 37 -7.02 -4.05 -1.31
CA GLU A 37 -8.40 -4.41 -1.64
C GLU A 37 -9.43 -3.63 -0.81
N LEU A 38 -9.22 -3.52 0.51
CA LEU A 38 -10.07 -2.73 1.40
C LEU A 38 -10.05 -1.23 1.07
N ALA A 39 -8.94 -0.76 0.53
CA ALA A 39 -8.72 0.62 0.12
C ALA A 39 -9.24 0.95 -1.30
N ASP A 40 -9.68 -0.06 -2.05
CA ASP A 40 -10.02 0.05 -3.48
C ASP A 40 -8.84 0.60 -4.31
N VAL A 41 -7.64 0.07 -4.07
CA VAL A 41 -6.40 0.44 -4.77
C VAL A 41 -5.88 -0.74 -5.59
N LYS A 42 -5.64 -0.51 -6.88
CA LYS A 42 -5.09 -1.53 -7.78
C LYS A 42 -3.58 -1.67 -7.61
N LEU A 43 -3.13 -2.87 -7.27
CA LEU A 43 -1.73 -3.24 -7.23
C LEU A 43 -1.24 -3.69 -8.63
N PRO A 44 0.05 -3.48 -8.95
CA PRO A 44 0.65 -4.06 -10.15
C PRO A 44 0.77 -5.58 -10.01
N ASP A 45 0.62 -6.28 -11.13
CA ASP A 45 0.76 -7.73 -11.27
C ASP A 45 2.22 -8.21 -11.12
#